data_AF-A0AAP4BZI8-F1
#
_entry.id   AF-A0AAP4BZI8-F1
#
_cell.length_a   1.000
_cell.length_b   1.000
_cell.length_c   1.000
_cell.angle_alpha   90.00
_cell.angle_beta   90.00
_cell.angle_gamma   90.00
#
_symmetry.space_group_name_H-M   'P 1'
#
loop_
_entity.id
_entity.type
_entity.pdbx_description
1 polymer ?
#
loop_
_entity_poly.entity_id
_entity_poly.type
_entity_poly.pdbx_seq_one_letter_code
_entity_poly.pdbx_strand_id
1 'polypeptide(L)'
;MMAFSCLALAVLVGLPAAKGRLGPATAQNSAQHTAKTPRAGPTKRDGATVRGGLMSKLQPSTTVDSLLVAGDIELFAACLSAGLTVHAAATAVARTAEADTQHLWETVSALLGVGVPTESAWDHMKGHAGLEDVAGLVILSGQSGATIAAGCTRICTSLRAEASAHATAKAERAGVFIALPLAVCFLPAFIVLGLAPVVISLGAQLF
;
A
#
# COMPACT_ATOMS: atom_id res chain seq x y z
N MET A 1 30.48 22.72 -29.85
CA MET A 1 31.01 21.43 -29.37
C MET A 1 31.03 21.29 -27.84
N MET A 2 31.28 22.36 -27.06
CA MET A 2 31.35 22.29 -25.58
C MET A 2 29.99 22.08 -24.86
N ALA A 3 28.86 22.47 -25.45
CA ALA A 3 27.54 22.36 -24.80
C ALA A 3 27.04 20.91 -24.63
N PHE A 4 27.43 19.99 -25.52
CA PHE A 4 27.04 18.57 -25.42
C PHE A 4 27.76 17.82 -24.29
N SER A 5 28.96 18.27 -23.91
CA SER A 5 29.76 17.62 -22.86
C SER A 5 29.23 17.94 -21.45
N CYS A 6 28.67 19.13 -21.23
CA CYS A 6 28.05 19.51 -19.95
C CYS A 6 26.77 18.73 -19.63
N LEU A 7 25.97 18.38 -20.64
CA LEU A 7 24.71 17.66 -20.44
C LEU A 7 24.94 16.19 -20.05
N ALA A 8 25.97 15.55 -20.62
CA ALA A 8 26.38 14.19 -20.27
C ALA A 8 26.92 14.10 -18.83
N LEU A 9 27.61 15.14 -18.35
CA LEU A 9 28.17 15.19 -17.00
C LEU A 9 27.09 15.40 -15.91
N ALA A 10 26.04 16.17 -16.21
CA ALA A 10 24.93 16.41 -15.28
C ALA A 10 24.06 15.17 -15.03
N VAL A 11 23.93 14.29 -16.04
CA VAL A 11 23.18 13.04 -15.93
C VAL A 11 23.94 11.99 -15.10
N LEU A 12 25.27 12.00 -15.14
CA LEU A 12 26.12 11.04 -14.42
C LEU A 12 26.29 11.36 -12.93
N VAL A 13 26.20 12.63 -12.52
CA VAL A 13 26.28 13.06 -11.10
C VAL A 13 24.93 12.93 -10.37
N GLY A 14 23.82 12.78 -11.09
CA GLY A 14 22.47 12.71 -10.53
C GLY A 14 21.97 11.32 -10.11
N LEU A 15 22.70 10.25 -10.39
CA LEU A 15 22.37 8.89 -9.96
C LEU A 15 22.98 8.61 -8.57
N PRO A 16 22.20 8.56 -7.47
CA PRO A 16 22.72 7.94 -6.27
C PRO A 16 22.87 6.45 -6.54
N ALA A 17 24.10 5.97 -6.46
CA ALA A 17 24.44 4.56 -6.47
C ALA A 17 23.61 3.83 -5.41
N ALA A 18 22.69 2.96 -5.85
CA ALA A 18 21.93 2.06 -5.00
C ALA A 18 22.92 1.09 -4.32
N LYS A 19 23.42 1.48 -3.15
CA LYS A 19 24.28 0.64 -2.34
C LYS A 19 23.38 -0.25 -1.50
N GLY A 20 23.17 -1.47 -1.99
CA GLY A 20 22.57 -2.55 -1.23
C GLY A 20 23.27 -2.67 0.13
N ARG A 21 22.48 -2.52 1.20
CA ARG A 21 22.84 -2.96 2.53
C ARG A 21 21.62 -3.66 3.11
N LEU A 22 21.59 -4.98 2.92
CA LEU A 22 20.94 -5.87 3.89
C LEU A 22 21.79 -5.82 5.16
N GLY A 23 21.18 -5.39 6.26
CA GLY A 23 21.73 -5.44 7.61
C GLY A 23 20.54 -5.49 8.59
N PRO A 24 20.55 -6.40 9.59
CA PRO A 24 19.39 -6.69 10.42
C PRO A 24 19.30 -5.77 11.65
N ALA A 25 18.10 -5.73 12.26
CA ALA A 25 17.77 -5.14 13.56
C ALA A 25 17.88 -3.59 13.59
N THR A 26 17.04 -2.84 14.28
CA THR A 26 16.44 -3.07 15.60
C THR A 26 15.23 -2.13 15.72
N ALA A 27 14.24 -2.55 16.51
CA ALA A 27 13.09 -1.74 16.90
C ALA A 27 13.48 -0.33 17.36
N GLN A 28 12.78 0.68 16.85
CA GLN A 28 12.62 1.97 17.51
C GLN A 28 11.20 2.48 17.28
N ASN A 29 10.29 1.84 18.01
CA ASN A 29 9.06 2.49 18.43
C ASN A 29 9.45 3.55 19.48
N SER A 30 9.19 4.81 19.17
CA SER A 30 9.16 5.88 20.16
C SER A 30 8.06 6.85 19.75
N ALA A 31 6.84 6.45 20.10
CA ALA A 31 5.76 7.28 20.61
C ALA A 31 5.74 8.76 20.14
N GLN A 32 4.84 9.09 19.23
CA GLN A 32 4.17 10.40 19.24
C GLN A 32 2.67 10.22 19.02
N HIS A 33 2.01 9.71 20.06
CA HIS A 33 0.60 10.03 20.30
C HIS A 33 0.55 11.43 20.94
N THR A 34 0.73 12.47 20.13
CA THR A 34 0.46 13.84 20.59
C THR A 34 -1.02 14.13 20.36
N ALA A 35 -1.77 14.06 21.46
CA ALA A 35 -3.12 14.58 21.58
C ALA A 35 -3.21 15.98 20.96
N LYS A 36 -4.20 16.19 20.09
CA LYS A 36 -4.48 17.47 19.45
C LYS A 36 -5.10 18.43 20.48
N THR A 37 -4.30 19.33 21.06
CA THR A 37 -4.82 20.48 21.80
C THR A 37 -5.16 21.63 20.82
N PRO A 38 -6.34 22.27 20.89
CA PRO A 38 -6.83 23.22 19.85
C PRO A 38 -6.14 24.59 19.76
N ARG A 39 -4.92 24.80 20.26
CA ARG A 39 -4.34 26.16 20.29
C ARG A 39 -2.81 26.15 20.11
N ALA A 40 -2.36 26.12 18.86
CA ALA A 40 -0.98 26.46 18.48
C ALA A 40 -1.01 27.43 17.29
N GLY A 41 -0.39 28.60 17.46
CA GLY A 41 -0.28 29.63 16.43
C GLY A 41 0.76 29.30 15.35
N PRO A 42 0.89 30.14 14.31
CA PRO A 42 1.68 29.82 13.12
C PRO A 42 3.19 29.91 13.40
N THR A 43 3.87 28.77 13.44
CA THR A 43 5.33 28.72 13.47
C THR A 43 5.92 28.83 12.06
N LYS A 44 6.77 29.84 11.91
CA LYS A 44 7.70 30.16 10.82
C LYS A 44 8.15 28.94 9.99
N ARG A 45 7.80 28.96 8.70
CA ARG A 45 8.23 27.97 7.69
C ARG A 45 9.61 28.34 7.18
N ASP A 46 10.65 27.84 7.84
CA ASP A 46 12.02 27.93 7.32
C ASP A 46 12.20 26.90 6.20
N GLY A 47 12.56 27.42 5.02
CA GLY A 47 12.75 26.64 3.81
C GLY A 47 14.05 25.86 3.84
N ALA A 48 13.95 24.54 3.86
CA ALA A 48 14.97 23.62 3.38
C ALA A 48 14.32 22.26 3.16
N THR A 49 14.78 21.52 2.14
CA THR A 49 14.47 20.10 1.86
C THR A 49 13.29 19.80 0.91
N VAL A 50 13.18 20.49 -0.23
CA VAL A 50 12.27 20.11 -1.34
C VAL A 50 12.75 18.86 -2.10
N ARG A 51 14.02 18.44 -1.95
CA ARG A 51 14.60 17.29 -2.67
C ARG A 51 14.35 15.91 -2.03
N GLY A 52 13.93 15.84 -0.77
CA GLY A 52 13.77 14.55 -0.04
C GLY A 52 12.38 13.91 -0.13
N GLY A 53 11.34 14.69 -0.47
CA GLY A 53 9.94 14.24 -0.37
C GLY A 53 9.44 13.33 -1.50
N LEU A 54 10.17 13.24 -2.62
CA LEU A 54 9.76 12.39 -3.75
C LEU A 54 10.08 10.90 -3.51
N MET A 55 11.14 10.60 -2.75
CA MET A 55 11.54 9.21 -2.44
C MET A 55 10.80 8.62 -1.24
N SER A 56 10.34 9.43 -0.28
CA SER A 56 9.57 8.91 0.87
C SER A 56 8.15 8.44 0.50
N LYS A 57 7.63 8.85 -0.66
CA LYS A 57 6.35 8.35 -1.20
C LYS A 57 6.43 6.94 -1.82
N LEU A 58 7.61 6.32 -1.85
CA LEU A 58 7.82 4.96 -2.36
C LEU A 58 7.89 3.90 -1.27
N GLN A 59 7.82 4.28 0.02
CA GLN A 59 7.76 3.28 1.08
C GLN A 59 6.39 2.58 1.06
N PRO A 60 6.34 1.25 0.95
CA PRO A 60 5.13 0.48 1.18
C PRO A 60 4.61 0.84 2.58
N SER A 61 3.33 1.19 2.69
CA SER A 61 2.70 1.25 4.00
C SER A 61 2.71 -0.16 4.58
N THR A 62 3.17 -0.30 5.83
CA THR A 62 3.13 -1.54 6.61
C THR A 62 1.69 -1.83 7.03
N THR A 63 0.83 -2.06 6.05
CA THR A 63 -0.56 -2.50 6.18
C THR A 63 -0.58 -3.98 5.85
N VAL A 64 -1.27 -4.77 6.67
CA VAL A 64 -1.50 -6.22 6.42
C VAL A 64 -1.91 -6.41 4.95
N ASP A 65 -1.28 -7.36 4.26
CA ASP A 65 -1.56 -7.61 2.84
C ASP A 65 -3.03 -8.04 2.67
N SER A 66 -3.79 -7.26 1.91
CA SER A 66 -5.21 -7.48 1.70
C SER A 66 -5.50 -8.80 0.98
N LEU A 67 -4.56 -9.30 0.17
CA LEU A 67 -4.71 -10.59 -0.50
C LEU A 67 -4.53 -11.77 0.46
N LEU A 68 -3.65 -11.65 1.45
CA LEU A 68 -3.49 -12.67 2.50
C LEU A 68 -4.74 -12.73 3.37
N VAL A 69 -5.25 -11.56 3.78
CA VAL A 69 -6.53 -11.45 4.49
C VAL A 69 -7.68 -12.07 3.71
N ALA A 70 -7.77 -11.82 2.40
CA ALA A 70 -8.79 -12.44 1.56
C ALA A 70 -8.66 -13.97 1.56
N GLY A 71 -7.44 -14.53 1.53
CA GLY A 71 -7.20 -15.96 1.63
C GLY A 71 -7.70 -16.58 2.95
N ASP A 72 -7.41 -15.94 4.07
CA ASP A 72 -7.90 -16.36 5.39
C ASP A 72 -9.44 -16.38 5.45
N ILE A 73 -10.08 -15.33 4.94
CA ILE A 73 -11.54 -15.20 4.92
C ILE A 73 -12.18 -16.23 3.98
N GLU A 74 -11.54 -16.56 2.86
CA GLU A 74 -12.03 -17.63 1.98
C GLU A 74 -11.95 -19.01 2.61
N LEU A 75 -10.84 -19.31 3.30
CA LEU A 75 -10.73 -20.56 4.03
C LEU A 75 -11.80 -20.64 5.12
N PHE A 76 -12.01 -19.55 5.85
CA PHE A 76 -13.10 -19.45 6.83
C PHE A 76 -14.47 -19.73 6.20
N ALA A 77 -14.79 -19.08 5.08
CA ALA A 77 -16.04 -19.26 4.35
C ALA A 77 -16.20 -20.69 3.82
N ALA A 78 -15.12 -21.30 3.33
CA ALA A 78 -15.10 -22.67 2.85
C ALA A 78 -15.37 -23.66 4.00
N CYS A 79 -14.76 -23.46 5.17
CA CYS A 79 -15.03 -24.25 6.37
C CYS A 79 -16.50 -24.14 6.80
N LEU A 80 -17.06 -22.93 6.84
CA LEU A 80 -18.47 -22.72 7.18
C LEU A 80 -19.41 -23.37 6.16
N SER A 81 -19.08 -23.28 4.86
CA SER A 81 -19.84 -23.92 3.78
C SER A 81 -19.77 -25.45 3.85
N ALA A 82 -18.67 -26.00 4.36
CA ALA A 82 -18.51 -27.42 4.66
C ALA A 82 -19.23 -27.86 5.95
N GLY A 83 -19.91 -26.95 6.65
CA GLY A 83 -20.70 -27.24 7.85
C GLY A 83 -19.92 -27.19 9.16
N LEU A 84 -18.69 -26.66 9.17
CA LEU A 84 -17.96 -26.44 10.41
C LEU A 84 -18.62 -25.32 11.25
N THR A 85 -18.47 -25.42 12.56
CA THR A 85 -18.85 -24.34 13.47
C THR A 85 -17.93 -23.14 13.30
N VAL A 86 -18.39 -21.94 13.70
CA VAL A 86 -17.58 -20.71 13.68
C VAL A 86 -16.26 -20.88 14.44
N HIS A 87 -16.28 -21.54 15.60
CA HIS A 87 -15.08 -21.87 16.36
C HIS A 87 -14.14 -22.81 15.58
N ALA A 88 -14.66 -23.92 15.03
CA ALA A 88 -13.84 -24.88 14.29
C ALA A 88 -13.24 -24.28 13.01
N ALA A 89 -14.00 -23.42 12.31
CA ALA A 89 -13.52 -22.67 11.15
C ALA A 89 -12.43 -21.67 11.54
N ALA A 90 -12.61 -20.89 12.62
CA ALA A 90 -11.58 -19.97 13.10
C ALA A 90 -10.29 -20.71 13.53
N THR A 91 -10.42 -21.86 14.20
CA THR A 91 -9.28 -22.73 14.55
C THR A 91 -8.57 -23.28 13.32
N ALA A 92 -9.30 -23.62 12.25
CA ALA A 92 -8.70 -24.08 11.01
C ALA A 92 -7.86 -22.97 10.35
N VAL A 93 -8.39 -21.75 10.29
CA VAL A 93 -7.68 -20.59 9.73
C VAL A 93 -6.47 -20.21 10.59
N ALA A 94 -6.61 -20.23 11.92
CA ALA A 94 -5.49 -19.96 12.84
C ALA A 94 -4.28 -20.87 12.62
N ARG A 95 -4.47 -22.08 12.08
CA ARG A 95 -3.38 -23.02 11.79
C ARG A 95 -2.67 -22.78 10.46
N THR A 96 -3.26 -21.98 9.58
CA THR A 96 -2.77 -21.76 8.21
C THR A 96 -2.43 -20.31 7.91
N ALA A 97 -2.99 -19.37 8.68
CA ALA A 97 -2.78 -17.94 8.55
C ALA A 97 -1.30 -17.58 8.72
N GLU A 98 -0.87 -16.51 8.04
CA GLU A 98 0.48 -15.98 8.18
C GLU A 98 0.65 -15.20 9.49
N ALA A 99 1.90 -14.97 9.92
CA ALA A 99 2.22 -14.40 11.22
C ALA A 99 1.51 -13.07 11.53
N ASP A 100 1.20 -12.27 10.51
CA ASP A 100 0.54 -10.96 10.64
C ASP A 100 -0.93 -11.08 11.10
N THR A 101 -1.64 -12.14 10.70
CA THR A 101 -3.07 -12.35 11.03
C THR A 101 -3.31 -13.54 11.95
N GLN A 102 -2.34 -14.46 12.06
CA GLN A 102 -2.43 -15.70 12.82
C GLN A 102 -2.85 -15.45 14.28
N HIS A 103 -2.20 -14.52 14.97
CA HIS A 103 -2.52 -14.23 16.37
C HIS A 103 -3.98 -13.78 16.56
N LEU A 104 -4.56 -13.06 15.60
CA LEU A 104 -5.95 -12.60 15.66
C LEU A 104 -6.91 -13.78 15.58
N TRP A 105 -6.67 -14.70 14.64
CA TRP A 105 -7.45 -15.94 14.50
C TRP A 105 -7.28 -16.87 15.71
N GLU A 106 -6.06 -17.01 16.23
CA GLU A 106 -5.79 -17.77 17.45
C GLU A 106 -6.56 -17.20 18.64
N THR A 107 -6.52 -15.88 18.82
CA THR A 107 -7.25 -15.19 19.89
C THR A 107 -8.76 -15.42 19.79
N VAL A 108 -9.36 -15.23 18.61
CA VAL A 108 -10.79 -15.50 18.38
C VAL A 108 -11.11 -16.97 18.67
N SER A 109 -10.30 -17.90 18.16
CA SER A 109 -10.50 -19.33 18.38
C SER A 109 -10.47 -19.68 19.88
N ALA A 110 -9.49 -19.16 20.62
CA ALA A 110 -9.32 -19.42 22.04
C ALA A 110 -10.50 -18.86 22.85
N LEU A 111 -10.90 -17.61 22.58
CA LEU A 111 -12.02 -16.95 23.25
C LEU A 111 -13.35 -17.69 23.01
N LEU A 112 -13.62 -18.07 21.76
CA LEU A 112 -14.81 -18.87 21.44
C LEU A 112 -14.75 -20.25 22.11
N GLY A 113 -13.57 -20.86 22.22
CA GLY A 113 -13.36 -22.17 22.84
C GLY A 113 -13.64 -22.17 24.35
N VAL A 114 -13.41 -21.06 25.04
CA VAL A 114 -13.75 -20.89 26.46
C VAL A 114 -15.16 -20.31 26.68
N GLY A 115 -15.93 -20.07 25.61
CA GLY A 115 -17.32 -19.62 25.68
C GLY A 115 -17.51 -18.10 25.87
N VAL A 116 -16.51 -17.29 25.52
CA VAL A 116 -16.64 -15.83 25.52
C VAL A 116 -17.69 -15.41 24.48
N PRO A 117 -18.55 -14.41 24.78
CA PRO A 117 -19.54 -13.91 23.82
C PRO A 117 -18.92 -13.50 22.49
N THR A 118 -19.63 -13.76 21.40
CA THR A 118 -19.18 -13.49 20.02
C THR A 118 -18.71 -12.03 19.86
N GLU A 119 -19.43 -11.07 20.42
CA GLU A 119 -19.09 -9.64 20.30
C GLU A 119 -17.72 -9.32 20.91
N SER A 120 -17.39 -9.97 22.03
CA SER A 120 -16.12 -9.79 22.74
C SER A 120 -14.99 -10.60 22.11
N ALA A 121 -15.30 -11.82 21.63
CA ALA A 121 -14.31 -12.67 20.98
C ALA A 121 -13.74 -12.02 19.73
N TRP A 122 -14.60 -11.41 18.91
CA TRP A 122 -14.25 -10.80 17.63
C TRP A 122 -13.77 -9.34 17.73
N ASP A 123 -13.74 -8.75 18.93
CA ASP A 123 -13.34 -7.35 19.14
C ASP A 123 -11.88 -7.08 18.70
N HIS A 124 -11.00 -8.06 18.89
CA HIS A 124 -9.58 -7.98 18.51
C HIS A 124 -9.35 -7.84 17.00
N MET A 125 -10.34 -8.21 16.18
CA MET A 125 -10.26 -8.08 14.73
C MET A 125 -10.59 -6.66 14.23
N LYS A 126 -11.13 -5.79 15.10
CA LYS A 126 -11.40 -4.39 14.74
C LYS A 126 -10.11 -3.63 14.44
N GLY A 127 -10.17 -2.70 13.49
CA GLY A 127 -9.01 -1.92 13.04
C GLY A 127 -8.14 -2.61 11.99
N HIS A 128 -8.46 -3.86 11.62
CA HIS A 128 -7.83 -4.58 10.52
C HIS A 128 -8.81 -4.69 9.35
N ALA A 129 -8.52 -4.03 8.24
CA ALA A 129 -9.37 -4.03 7.05
C ALA A 129 -9.67 -5.46 6.58
N GLY A 130 -10.91 -5.75 6.19
CA GLY A 130 -11.38 -7.10 5.87
C GLY A 130 -11.75 -7.94 7.10
N LEU A 131 -10.88 -8.04 8.11
CA LEU A 131 -11.16 -8.78 9.36
C LEU A 131 -12.27 -8.11 10.18
N GLU A 132 -12.29 -6.78 10.22
CA GLU A 132 -13.35 -6.01 10.87
C GLU A 132 -14.71 -6.24 10.20
N ASP A 133 -14.75 -6.34 8.86
CA ASP A 133 -15.97 -6.61 8.11
C ASP A 133 -16.52 -8.01 8.43
N VAL A 134 -15.63 -9.00 8.56
CA VAL A 134 -16.00 -10.36 8.98
C VAL A 134 -16.51 -10.36 10.42
N ALA A 135 -15.84 -9.66 11.34
CA ALA A 135 -16.30 -9.53 12.72
C ALA A 135 -17.72 -8.94 12.79
N GLY A 136 -17.96 -7.84 12.07
CA GLY A 136 -19.30 -7.24 11.97
C GLY A 136 -20.35 -8.19 11.38
N LEU A 137 -19.97 -8.93 10.34
CA LEU A 137 -20.84 -9.93 9.71
C LEU A 137 -21.21 -11.07 10.66
N VAL A 138 -20.24 -11.61 11.40
CA VAL A 138 -20.46 -12.71 12.36
C VAL A 138 -21.36 -12.25 13.49
N ILE A 139 -21.13 -11.06 14.04
CA ILE A 139 -21.97 -10.47 15.09
C ILE A 139 -23.42 -10.27 14.61
N LEU A 140 -23.60 -9.75 13.39
CA LEU A 140 -24.93 -9.50 12.82
C LEU A 140 -25.69 -10.80 12.46
N SER A 141 -24.97 -11.85 12.05
CA SER A 141 -25.59 -13.06 11.47
C SER A 141 -26.12 -14.05 12.51
N GLY A 142 -25.86 -13.85 13.80
CA GLY A 142 -26.48 -14.60 14.90
C GLY A 142 -26.37 -16.13 14.77
N GLN A 143 -25.18 -16.63 14.43
CA GLN A 143 -24.80 -18.06 14.29
C GLN A 143 -25.16 -18.77 12.96
N SER A 144 -25.76 -18.12 11.96
CA SER A 144 -25.97 -18.77 10.65
C SER A 144 -24.67 -18.85 9.82
N GLY A 145 -24.02 -20.02 9.84
CA GLY A 145 -22.77 -20.26 9.09
C GLY A 145 -22.91 -20.05 7.58
N ALA A 146 -24.07 -20.40 6.99
CA ALA A 146 -24.32 -20.20 5.56
C ALA A 146 -24.44 -18.71 5.17
N THR A 147 -25.08 -17.91 6.02
CA THR A 147 -25.18 -16.45 5.83
C THR A 147 -23.81 -15.80 5.96
N ILE A 148 -23.02 -16.22 6.95
CA ILE A 148 -21.65 -15.73 7.16
C ILE A 148 -20.78 -16.10 5.95
N ALA A 149 -20.81 -17.36 5.49
CA ALA A 149 -20.03 -17.78 4.32
C ALA A 149 -20.36 -16.95 3.08
N ALA A 150 -21.65 -16.70 2.81
CA ALA A 150 -22.08 -15.86 1.69
C ALA A 150 -21.61 -14.40 1.81
N GLY A 151 -21.61 -13.83 3.02
CA GLY A 151 -21.10 -12.49 3.27
C GLY A 151 -19.57 -12.40 3.16
N CYS A 152 -18.84 -13.41 3.67
CA CYS A 152 -17.38 -13.52 3.52
C CYS A 152 -16.97 -13.54 2.04
N THR A 153 -17.68 -14.28 1.19
CA THR A 153 -17.42 -14.26 -0.26
C THR A 153 -17.49 -12.84 -0.82
N ARG A 154 -18.46 -12.01 -0.42
CA ARG A 154 -18.57 -10.62 -0.88
C ARG A 154 -17.39 -9.75 -0.43
N ILE A 155 -16.96 -9.93 0.82
CA ILE A 155 -15.79 -9.23 1.38
C ILE A 155 -14.55 -9.59 0.55
N CYS A 156 -14.32 -10.88 0.28
CA CYS A 156 -13.20 -11.34 -0.54
C CYS A 156 -13.22 -10.75 -1.95
N THR A 157 -14.40 -10.66 -2.58
CA THR A 157 -14.53 -10.04 -3.90
C THR A 157 -14.15 -8.56 -3.87
N SER A 158 -14.54 -7.82 -2.82
CA SER A 158 -14.17 -6.41 -2.64
C SER A 158 -12.66 -6.25 -2.47
N LEU A 159 -12.04 -7.02 -1.57
CA LEU A 159 -10.60 -6.96 -1.30
C LEU A 159 -9.78 -7.23 -2.57
N ARG A 160 -10.20 -8.21 -3.38
CA ARG A 160 -9.55 -8.50 -4.66
C ARG A 160 -9.77 -7.42 -5.71
N ALA A 161 -10.96 -6.85 -5.78
CA ALA A 161 -11.25 -5.74 -6.68
C ALA A 161 -10.35 -4.55 -6.35
N GLU A 162 -10.23 -4.19 -5.07
CA GLU A 162 -9.34 -3.13 -4.58
C GLU A 162 -7.87 -3.44 -4.89
N ALA A 163 -7.40 -4.66 -4.61
CA ALA A 163 -6.03 -5.07 -4.93
C ALA A 163 -5.73 -4.96 -6.44
N SER A 164 -6.69 -5.37 -7.29
CA SER A 164 -6.56 -5.26 -8.74
C SER A 164 -6.54 -3.81 -9.23
N ALA A 165 -7.33 -2.93 -8.61
CA ALA A 165 -7.34 -1.51 -8.91
C ALA A 165 -6.00 -0.85 -8.52
N HIS A 166 -5.46 -1.21 -7.35
CA HIS A 166 -4.14 -0.74 -6.91
C HIS A 166 -3.02 -1.23 -7.83
N ALA A 167 -3.05 -2.49 -8.25
CA ALA A 167 -2.07 -3.04 -9.19
C ALA A 167 -2.13 -2.32 -10.56
N THR A 168 -3.33 -2.07 -11.06
CA THR A 168 -3.56 -1.34 -12.33
C THR A 168 -3.03 0.08 -12.24
N ALA A 169 -3.37 0.83 -11.17
CA ALA A 169 -2.89 2.18 -10.96
C ALA A 169 -1.35 2.25 -10.84
N LYS A 170 -0.73 1.22 -10.25
CA LYS A 170 0.75 1.11 -10.19
C LYS A 170 1.35 0.86 -11.57
N ALA A 171 0.72 0.02 -12.39
CA ALA A 171 1.17 -0.27 -13.76
C ALA A 171 1.09 0.98 -14.65
N GLU A 172 0.00 1.76 -14.58
CA GLU A 172 -0.15 3.01 -15.33
C GLU A 172 0.94 4.04 -14.99
N ARG A 173 1.25 4.19 -13.70
CA ARG A 173 2.32 5.08 -13.24
C ARG A 173 3.70 4.61 -13.68
N ALA A 174 3.93 3.30 -13.76
CA ALA A 174 5.19 2.76 -14.25
C ALA A 174 5.46 3.18 -15.71
N GLY A 175 4.43 3.20 -16.56
CA GLY A 175 4.55 3.69 -17.94
C GLY A 175 5.02 5.14 -18.01
N VAL A 176 4.48 6.01 -17.15
CA VAL A 176 4.90 7.42 -17.04
C VAL A 176 6.35 7.53 -16.58
N PHE A 177 6.75 6.77 -15.56
CA PHE A 177 8.14 6.78 -15.06
C PHE A 177 9.15 6.29 -16.11
N ILE A 178 8.76 5.39 -17.01
CA ILE A 178 9.61 4.92 -18.11
C ILE A 178 9.70 5.97 -19.23
N ALA A 179 8.58 6.61 -19.58
CA ALA A 179 8.54 7.60 -20.67
C ALA A 179 9.17 8.96 -20.29
N LEU A 180 9.08 9.37 -19.03
CA LEU A 180 9.59 10.65 -18.53
C LEU A 180 11.09 10.90 -18.80
N PRO A 181 12.02 9.97 -18.49
CA PRO A 181 13.44 10.17 -18.79
C PRO A 181 13.73 10.25 -20.29
N LEU A 182 12.96 9.53 -21.13
CA LEU A 182 13.07 9.64 -22.59
C LEU A 182 12.64 11.03 -23.08
N ALA A 183 11.50 11.54 -22.59
CA ALA A 183 11.02 12.87 -22.95
C ALA A 183 12.00 13.98 -22.54
N VAL A 184 12.57 13.88 -21.33
CA VAL A 184 13.61 14.81 -20.83
C VAL A 184 14.88 14.74 -21.68
N CYS A 185 15.25 13.56 -22.18
CA CYS A 185 16.40 13.40 -23.08
C CYS A 185 16.13 13.93 -24.50
N PHE A 186 14.90 13.79 -25.00
CA PHE A 186 14.54 14.19 -26.36
C PHE A 186 14.39 15.71 -26.51
N LEU A 187 13.90 16.39 -25.47
CA LEU A 187 13.69 17.84 -25.48
C LEU A 187 14.93 18.67 -25.87
N PRO A 188 16.11 18.51 -25.24
CA PRO A 188 17.30 19.28 -25.61
C PRO A 188 17.82 18.91 -27.00
N ALA A 189 17.74 17.65 -27.41
CA ALA A 189 18.12 17.23 -28.75
C ALA A 189 17.25 17.91 -29.82
N PHE A 190 15.92 17.93 -29.62
CA PHE A 190 14.98 18.58 -30.53
C PHE A 190 15.23 20.10 -30.66
N ILE A 191 15.58 20.78 -29.56
CA ILE A 191 15.89 22.21 -29.59
C ILE A 191 17.12 22.49 -30.47
N VAL A 192 18.20 21.71 -30.28
CA VAL A 192 19.46 21.92 -31.01
C VAL A 192 19.33 21.53 -32.48
N LEU A 193 18.65 20.42 -32.78
CA LEU A 193 18.58 19.86 -34.13
C LEU A 193 17.43 20.44 -34.97
N GLY A 194 16.29 20.78 -34.34
CA GLY A 194 15.07 21.19 -35.04
C GLY A 194 14.73 22.67 -34.86
N LEU A 195 14.64 23.15 -33.62
CA LEU A 195 14.12 24.49 -33.34
C LEU A 195 15.13 25.61 -33.67
N ALA A 196 16.39 25.46 -33.25
CA ALA A 196 17.40 26.50 -33.39
C ALA A 196 17.63 26.95 -34.84
N PRO A 197 17.79 26.06 -35.84
CA PRO A 197 17.98 26.46 -37.24
C PRO A 197 16.77 27.22 -37.81
N VAL A 198 15.56 26.82 -37.42
CA VAL A 198 14.31 27.43 -37.90
C VAL A 198 14.18 28.86 -37.37
N VAL A 199 14.42 29.08 -36.08
CA VAL A 199 14.35 30.42 -35.47
C VAL A 199 15.40 31.36 -36.07
N ILE A 200 16.61 30.85 -36.35
CA ILE A 200 17.67 31.62 -37.03
C ILE A 200 17.24 32.03 -38.44
N SER A 201 16.65 31.11 -39.21
CA SER A 201 16.20 31.37 -40.58
C SER A 201 15.07 32.43 -40.64
N LEU A 202 14.08 32.34 -39.73
CA LEU A 202 13.02 33.35 -39.66
C LEU A 202 13.56 34.73 -39.21
N GLY A 203 14.47 34.75 -38.24
CA GLY A 203 15.12 36.00 -37.81
C GLY A 203 15.89 36.68 -38.93
N ALA A 204 16.56 35.90 -39.79
CA ALA A 204 17.31 36.41 -40.94
C ALA A 204 16.43 36.93 -42.09
N GLN A 205 15.14 36.61 -42.15
CA GLN A 205 14.22 37.12 -43.18
C GLN A 205 13.46 38.39 -42.75
N LEU A 206 13.41 38.67 -41.44
CA LEU A 206 12.68 39.81 -40.86
C LEU A 206 13.58 41.03 -40.59
N PHE A 207 14.90 40.85 -40.63
CA PHE A 207 15.91 41.90 -40.51
C PHE A 207 16.69 42.04 -41.80
#